data_AF-A0A953ECB9-F1
#
_entry.id   AF-A0A953ECB9-F1
#
_cell.length_a   1.000
_cell.length_b   1.000
_cell.length_c   1.000
_cell.angle_alpha   90.00
_cell.angle_beta   90.00
_cell.angle_gamma   90.00
#
_symmetry.space_group_name_H-M   'P 1'
#
loop_
_entity.id
_entity.type
_entity.pdbx_description
1 polymer ?
#
loop_
_entity_poly.entity_id
_entity_poly.type
_entity_poly.pdbx_seq_one_letter_code
_entity_poly.pdbx_strand_id
1 'polypeptide(L)'
;MPPRGHERAREVLHVIGEALWLWMIGQFCAMALVGILTALGLWLIGMPVPIQLGIIAGLLEFMPYVGPILSAAPAVLIAFSQSPQ
;
A
#
# COMPACT_ATOMS: atom_id res chain seq x y z
N MET A 1 6.47 42.38 0.70
CA MET A 1 6.32 41.65 1.98
C MET A 1 7.25 40.43 1.92
N PRO A 2 8.31 40.31 2.76
CA PRO A 2 9.28 39.22 2.63
C PRO A 2 8.81 37.99 3.44
N PRO A 3 8.46 36.86 2.82
CA PRO A 3 7.83 35.77 3.55
C PRO A 3 8.84 34.65 3.82
N ARG A 4 9.45 34.70 5.00
CA ARG A 4 10.48 33.79 5.56
C ARG A 4 10.14 32.28 5.58
N GLY A 5 8.98 31.85 5.10
CA GLY A 5 8.56 30.44 5.05
C GLY A 5 8.69 29.74 3.69
N HIS A 6 8.94 30.46 2.59
CA HIS A 6 8.88 29.88 1.23
C HIS A 6 10.00 28.87 0.96
N GLU A 7 11.20 29.10 1.50
CA GLU A 7 12.33 28.19 1.30
C GLU A 7 12.11 26.87 2.02
N ARG A 8 11.65 26.92 3.28
CA ARG A 8 11.35 25.72 4.07
C ARG A 8 10.16 24.93 3.51
N ALA A 9 9.13 25.63 3.03
CA ALA A 9 8.01 24.96 2.35
C ALA A 9 8.47 24.25 1.07
N ARG A 10 9.36 24.87 0.28
CA ARG A 10 9.92 24.27 -0.93
C ARG A 10 10.78 23.05 -0.61
N GLU A 11 11.61 23.13 0.43
CA GLU A 11 12.44 22.02 0.89
C GLU A 11 11.58 20.82 1.32
N VAL A 12 10.55 21.05 2.15
CA VAL A 12 9.63 19.98 2.59
C VAL A 12 8.89 19.36 1.40
N LEU A 13 8.40 20.17 0.45
CA LEU A 13 7.75 19.65 -0.75
C LEU A 13 8.70 18.82 -1.62
N HIS A 14 9.98 19.21 -1.68
CA HIS A 14 10.99 18.47 -2.42
C HIS A 14 11.24 17.08 -1.79
N VAL A 15 11.41 17.04 -0.47
CA VAL A 15 11.60 15.79 0.29
C VAL A 15 10.38 14.88 0.18
N ILE A 16 9.16 15.42 0.30
CA ILE A 16 7.93 14.65 0.11
C ILE A 16 7.85 14.11 -1.32
N GLY A 17 8.18 14.92 -2.33
CA GLY A 17 8.17 14.50 -3.72
C GLY A 17 9.14 13.34 -3.99
N GLU A 18 10.36 13.43 -3.46
CA GLU A 18 11.36 12.36 -3.59
C GLU A 18 10.93 11.08 -2.87
N ALA A 19 10.40 11.21 -1.65
CA ALA A 19 9.88 10.08 -0.89
C ALA A 19 8.70 9.40 -1.59
N LEU A 20 7.74 10.17 -2.11
CA LEU A 20 6.60 9.65 -2.86
C LEU A 20 7.04 8.97 -4.15
N TRP A 21 8.05 9.51 -4.83
CA TRP A 21 8.61 8.92 -6.04
C TRP A 21 9.23 7.55 -5.77
N LEU A 22 10.09 7.45 -4.76
CA LEU A 22 10.72 6.20 -4.33
C LEU A 22 9.66 5.19 -3.85
N TRP A 23 8.67 5.64 -3.08
CA TRP A 23 7.57 4.81 -2.64
C TRP A 23 6.74 4.28 -3.82
N MET A 24 6.43 5.12 -4.80
CA MET A 24 5.66 4.72 -5.99
C MET A 24 6.40 3.65 -6.81
N ILE A 25 7.73 3.73 -6.92
CA ILE A 25 8.54 2.69 -7.55
C ILE A 25 8.44 1.38 -6.75
N GLY A 26 8.61 1.45 -5.43
CA GLY A 26 8.47 0.27 -4.56
C GLY A 26 7.08 -0.36 -4.67
N GLN A 27 6.03 0.46 -4.71
CA GLN A 27 4.66 0.00 -4.87
C GLN A 27 4.45 -0.67 -6.22
N PHE A 28 4.98 -0.11 -7.31
CA PHE A 28 4.88 -0.73 -8.64
C PHE A 28 5.61 -2.08 -8.69
N CYS A 29 6.78 -2.18 -8.07
CA CYS A 29 7.50 -3.45 -7.91
C CYS A 29 6.68 -4.48 -7.12
N ALA A 30 6.04 -4.06 -6.03
CA ALA A 30 5.17 -4.93 -5.22
C ALA A 30 3.96 -5.43 -6.03
N MET A 31 3.27 -4.53 -6.74
CA MET A 31 2.14 -4.88 -7.61
C MET A 31 2.54 -5.89 -8.69
N ALA A 32 3.69 -5.68 -9.34
CA ALA A 32 4.21 -6.60 -10.34
C ALA A 32 4.54 -7.97 -9.73
N LEU A 33 5.20 -7.99 -8.57
CA LEU A 33 5.57 -9.22 -7.88
C LEU A 33 4.32 -10.02 -7.47
N VAL A 34 3.35 -9.37 -6.82
CA VAL A 34 2.09 -10.01 -6.40
C VAL A 34 1.32 -10.52 -7.60
N GLY A 35 1.21 -9.74 -8.68
CA GLY A 35 0.51 -10.16 -9.88
C GLY A 35 1.16 -11.37 -10.57
N ILE A 36 2.49 -11.38 -10.68
CA ILE A 36 3.25 -12.50 -11.26
C ILE A 36 3.12 -13.75 -10.39
N LEU A 37 3.38 -13.63 -9.08
CA LEU A 37 3.31 -14.78 -8.16
C LEU A 37 1.89 -15.36 -8.08
N THR A 38 0.87 -14.49 -8.09
CA THR A 38 -0.53 -14.93 -8.11
C THR A 38 -0.87 -15.64 -9.42
N ALA A 39 -0.48 -15.09 -10.56
CA ALA A 39 -0.70 -15.74 -11.85
C ALA A 39 0.00 -17.11 -11.92
N LEU A 40 1.25 -17.20 -11.46
CA LEU A 40 1.99 -18.45 -11.39
C LEU A 40 1.32 -19.47 -10.47
N GLY A 41 0.91 -19.05 -9.27
CA GLY A 41 0.20 -19.91 -8.32
C GLY A 41 -1.12 -20.44 -8.90
N LEU A 42 -1.90 -19.58 -9.56
CA LEU A 42 -3.15 -19.95 -10.20
C LEU A 42 -2.93 -20.88 -11.41
N TRP A 43 -1.87 -20.65 -12.18
CA TRP A 43 -1.52 -21.52 -13.30
C TRP A 43 -1.11 -22.92 -12.83
N LEU A 44 -0.35 -23.02 -11.74
CA LEU A 44 0.07 -24.31 -11.16
C LEU A 44 -1.11 -25.17 -10.69
N ILE A 45 -2.21 -24.56 -10.25
CA ILE A 45 -3.43 -25.29 -9.84
C ILE A 45 -4.42 -25.54 -10.99
N GLY A 46 -4.05 -25.21 -12.24
CA GLY A 46 -4.89 -25.45 -13.42
C GLY A 46 -6.05 -24.45 -13.58
N MET A 47 -5.93 -23.25 -13.02
CA MET A 47 -6.96 -22.22 -13.17
C MET A 47 -7.13 -21.83 -14.65
N PRO A 48 -8.36 -21.66 -15.18
CA PRO A 48 -8.57 -21.32 -16.60
C PRO A 48 -8.10 -19.91 -16.99
N VAL A 49 -8.10 -18.98 -16.04
CA VAL A 49 -7.82 -17.54 -16.27
C VAL A 49 -6.78 -16.97 -15.28
N PRO A 50 -5.58 -17.57 -15.19
CA PRO A 50 -4.62 -17.24 -14.13
C PRO A 50 -4.01 -15.85 -14.34
N ILE A 51 -3.79 -15.44 -15.59
CA ILE A 51 -3.19 -14.13 -15.93
C ILE A 51 -4.17 -13.00 -15.61
N GLN A 52 -5.45 -13.13 -15.97
CA GLN A 52 -6.47 -12.12 -15.70
C GLN A 52 -6.60 -11.87 -14.20
N LEU A 53 -6.66 -12.96 -13.41
CA LEU A 53 -6.74 -12.88 -11.95
C LEU A 53 -5.44 -12.35 -11.32
N GLY A 54 -4.27 -12.72 -11.85
CA GLY A 54 -3.00 -12.15 -11.41
C GLY A 54 -2.89 -10.65 -11.65
N ILE A 55 -3.34 -10.15 -12.81
CA ILE A 55 -3.40 -8.71 -13.09
C ILE A 55 -4.32 -8.00 -12.10
N ILE A 56 -5.52 -8.56 -11.86
CA ILE A 56 -6.47 -8.01 -10.87
C ILE A 56 -5.82 -7.99 -9.48
N ALA A 57 -5.19 -9.08 -9.04
CA ALA A 57 -4.52 -9.15 -7.75
C ALA A 57 -3.40 -8.11 -7.62
N GLY A 58 -2.53 -7.99 -8.62
CA GLY A 58 -1.46 -6.99 -8.63
C GLY A 58 -1.99 -5.55 -8.63
N LEU A 59 -3.11 -5.27 -9.31
CA LEU A 59 -3.75 -3.96 -9.25
C LEU A 59 -4.40 -3.67 -7.89
N LEU A 60 -5.05 -4.67 -7.29
CA LEU A 60 -5.67 -4.56 -5.96
C LEU A 60 -4.65 -4.40 -4.85
N GLU A 61 -3.42 -4.90 -5.02
CA GLU A 61 -2.30 -4.71 -4.09
C GLU A 61 -1.97 -3.22 -3.88
N PHE A 62 -2.30 -2.35 -4.85
CA PHE A 62 -2.15 -0.90 -4.68
C PHE A 62 -3.00 -0.34 -3.54
N MET A 63 -4.13 -0.97 -3.18
CA MET A 63 -5.07 -0.47 -2.18
C MET A 63 -4.55 -0.73 -0.75
N PRO A 64 -3.96 0.26 -0.05
CA PRO A 64 -3.28 0.04 1.23
C PRO A 64 -4.28 0.00 2.40
N TYR A 65 -5.55 -0.33 2.15
CA TYR A 65 -6.62 -0.27 3.15
C TYR A 65 -6.77 -1.58 3.92
N VAL A 66 -6.37 -2.70 3.34
CA VAL A 66 -6.56 -4.03 3.94
C VAL A 66 -5.82 -4.17 5.26
N GLY A 67 -4.56 -3.74 5.32
CA GLY A 67 -3.73 -3.78 6.54
C GLY A 67 -4.31 -2.96 7.70
N PRO A 68 -4.58 -1.65 7.51
CA PRO A 68 -5.23 -0.82 8.52
C PRO A 68 -6.58 -1.38 8.99
N ILE A 69 -7.45 -1.82 8.07
CA ILE A 69 -8.77 -2.38 8.42
C ILE A 69 -8.63 -3.67 9.23
N LEU A 70 -7.76 -4.60 8.81
CA LEU A 70 -7.52 -5.84 9.55
C LEU A 70 -6.86 -5.58 10.91
N SER A 71 -5.97 -4.60 11.02
CA SER A 71 -5.32 -4.21 12.28
C SER A 71 -6.26 -3.48 13.24
N ALA A 72 -7.31 -2.82 12.73
CA ALA A 72 -8.30 -2.14 13.54
C ALA A 72 -9.12 -3.12 14.39
N ALA A 73 -9.42 -4.33 13.88
CA ALA A 73 -10.17 -5.34 14.62
C ALA A 73 -9.54 -5.71 15.99
N PRO A 74 -8.27 -6.17 16.07
CA PRO A 74 -7.63 -6.44 17.35
C PRO A 74 -7.40 -5.17 18.18
N ALA A 75 -7.11 -4.02 17.57
CA ALA A 75 -6.96 -2.77 18.31
C ALA A 75 -8.25 -2.36 19.04
N VAL A 76 -9.39 -2.50 18.37
CA VAL A 76 -10.72 -2.25 18.96
C VAL A 76 -11.03 -3.26 20.06
N LEU A 77 -10.75 -4.55 19.83
CA LEU A 77 -10.93 -5.59 20.86
C LEU A 77 -10.10 -5.30 22.11
N ILE A 78 -8.84 -4.90 21.94
CA ILE A 78 -7.96 -4.51 23.06
C ILE A 78 -8.52 -3.27 23.75
N ALA A 79 -8.93 -2.24 23.00
CA ALA A 79 -9.50 -1.02 23.58
C ALA A 79 -10.76 -1.29 24.42
N PHE A 80 -11.64 -2.19 23.96
CA PHE A 80 -12.79 -2.65 24.76
C PHE A 80 -12.37 -3.44 26.00
N SER A 81 -11.33 -4.28 25.89
CA SER A 81 -10.80 -5.04 27.03
C SER A 81 -10.09 -4.17 28.07
N GLN A 82 -9.55 -3.02 27.65
CA GLN A 82 -8.91 -2.03 28.53
C GLN A 82 -9.88 -0.94 28.99
N SER A 83 -11.18 -1.21 28.94
CA SER A 83 -12.19 -0.30 29.51
C SER A 83 -11.79 0.05 30.95
N PRO A 84 -11.49 1.34 31.25
CA PRO A 84 -11.13 1.73 32.60
C PRO A 84 -12.34 1.46 33.52
N GLN A 85 -12.08 0.82 34.66
CA GLN A 85 -13.02 0.86 35.79
C GLN A 85 -13.14 2.28 36.32
#